data_AF-A0A653AXC5-F1
#
_entry.id   AF-A0A653AXC5-F1
#
_cell.length_a   1.000
_cell.length_b   1.000
_cell.length_c   1.000
_cell.angle_alpha   90.00
_cell.angle_beta   90.00
_cell.angle_gamma   90.00
#
_symmetry.space_group_name_H-M   'P 1'
#
loop_
_entity.id
_entity.type
_entity.pdbx_description
1 polymer ?
#
loop_
_entity_poly.entity_id
_entity_poly.type
_entity_poly.pdbx_seq_one_letter_code
_entity_poly.pdbx_strand_id
1 'polypeptide(L)'
;MVYLGSAACQDTGGLYEVGGGWIGKVRWERSLGVGFDPRAGFSPDDVAAQWQRICDFDGAAHPADNVEALKEMMANLQQYAL
;
A
#
# COMPACT_ATOMS: atom_id res chain seq x y z
N MET A 1 2.83 -11.18 32.67
CA MET A 1 3.87 -10.84 31.67
C MET A 1 3.16 -10.35 30.42
N VAL A 2 3.48 -9.17 29.91
CA VAL A 2 2.91 -8.63 28.65
C VAL A 2 3.98 -8.79 27.57
N TYR A 3 3.73 -9.59 26.53
CA TYR A 3 4.74 -9.95 25.53
C TYR A 3 5.29 -8.72 24.79
N LEU A 4 4.41 -7.86 24.24
CA LEU A 4 4.80 -6.68 23.47
C LEU A 4 5.63 -5.65 24.28
N GLY A 5 5.47 -5.62 25.60
CA GLY A 5 6.24 -4.74 26.49
C GLY A 5 7.48 -5.41 27.11
N SER A 6 7.77 -6.65 26.74
CA SER A 6 8.90 -7.42 27.30
C SER A 6 10.16 -7.27 26.46
N ALA A 7 11.33 -7.47 27.09
CA ALA A 7 12.62 -7.50 26.40
C ALA A 7 12.74 -8.61 25.34
N ALA A 8 11.83 -9.60 25.35
CA ALA A 8 11.80 -10.67 24.36
C ALA A 8 11.13 -10.26 23.04
N CYS A 9 10.32 -9.19 23.03
CA CYS A 9 9.63 -8.75 21.82
C CYS A 9 10.53 -7.83 20.99
N GLN A 10 10.79 -8.21 19.74
CA GLN A 10 11.58 -7.42 18.78
C GLN A 10 10.70 -6.64 17.79
N ASP A 11 9.38 -6.83 17.82
CA ASP A 11 8.48 -6.15 16.88
C ASP A 11 8.28 -4.68 17.25
N THR A 12 8.28 -3.81 16.24
CA THR A 12 8.07 -2.36 16.39
C THR A 12 7.10 -1.84 15.31
N GLY A 13 6.39 -0.76 15.60
CA GLY A 13 5.50 -0.09 14.63
C GLY A 13 4.25 -0.88 14.21
N GLY A 14 4.00 -2.06 14.80
CA GLY A 14 2.83 -2.88 14.50
C GLY A 14 1.53 -2.35 15.13
N LEU A 15 0.41 -2.65 14.47
CA LEU A 15 -0.94 -2.42 14.98
C LEU A 15 -1.62 -3.77 15.23
N TYR A 16 -2.23 -3.92 16.41
CA TYR A 16 -2.74 -5.18 16.91
C TYR A 16 -4.17 -5.04 17.43
N GLU A 17 -5.01 -6.00 17.06
CA GLU A 17 -6.37 -6.16 17.59
C GLU A 17 -6.38 -7.32 18.59
N VAL A 18 -7.00 -7.11 19.76
CA VAL A 18 -6.94 -8.06 20.87
C VAL A 18 -8.29 -8.12 21.58
N GLY A 19 -8.84 -9.33 21.72
CA GLY A 19 -10.10 -9.56 22.44
C GLY A 19 -10.54 -11.02 22.42
N GLY A 20 -11.25 -11.48 23.46
CA GLY A 20 -11.83 -12.82 23.50
C GLY A 20 -10.83 -13.99 23.40
N GLY A 21 -9.55 -13.75 23.74
CA GLY A 21 -8.48 -14.75 23.57
C GLY A 21 -7.88 -14.82 22.16
N TRP A 22 -8.30 -13.95 21.24
CA TRP A 22 -7.76 -13.82 19.89
C TRP A 22 -6.86 -12.58 19.77
N ILE A 23 -5.81 -12.70 18.93
CA ILE A 23 -4.86 -11.64 18.61
C ILE A 23 -4.65 -11.61 17.10
N GLY A 24 -4.82 -10.45 16.47
CA GLY A 24 -4.52 -10.21 15.07
C GLY A 24 -3.54 -9.04 14.88
N LYS A 25 -2.70 -9.09 13.85
CA LYS A 25 -1.86 -7.97 13.40
C LYS A 25 -2.44 -7.43 12.09
N VAL A 26 -2.57 -6.11 11.99
CA VAL A 26 -3.03 -5.44 10.78
C VAL A 26 -1.89 -4.66 10.13
N ARG A 27 -1.97 -4.49 8.81
CA ARG A 27 -1.05 -3.68 8.01
C ARG A 27 -1.82 -3.03 6.86
N TRP A 28 -1.24 -2.00 6.26
CA TRP A 28 -1.75 -1.44 5.03
C TRP A 28 -1.57 -2.40 3.85
N GLU A 29 -2.56 -2.39 2.98
CA GLU A 29 -2.54 -3.03 1.67
C GLU A 29 -2.94 -1.96 0.66
N ARG A 30 -2.22 -1.88 -0.46
CA ARG A 30 -2.46 -0.89 -1.50
C ARG A 30 -2.49 -1.59 -2.84
N SER A 31 -3.53 -1.33 -3.63
CA SER A 31 -3.58 -1.76 -5.03
C SER A 31 -2.35 -1.28 -5.81
N LEU A 32 -2.04 -1.96 -6.90
CA LEU A 32 -1.00 -1.51 -7.84
C LEU A 32 -1.42 -0.21 -8.55
N GLY A 33 -2.73 0.05 -8.62
CA GLY A 33 -3.29 1.27 -9.19
C GLY A 33 -3.12 1.32 -10.71
N VAL A 34 -3.25 2.54 -11.25
CA VAL A 34 -3.06 2.81 -12.67
C VAL A 34 -2.19 4.05 -12.82
N GLY A 35 -1.17 3.91 -13.66
CA GLY A 35 -0.32 5.00 -14.08
C GLY A 35 -0.88 5.70 -15.31
N PHE A 36 -0.96 7.03 -15.26
CA PHE A 36 -1.30 7.87 -16.41
C PHE A 36 -0.06 8.59 -16.92
N ASP A 37 -0.04 8.98 -18.20
CA ASP A 37 1.03 9.80 -18.76
C ASP A 37 0.94 11.22 -18.18
N PRO A 38 1.92 11.66 -17.37
CA PRO A 38 1.88 12.99 -16.76
C PRO A 38 2.07 14.12 -17.77
N ARG A 39 2.61 13.84 -18.97
CA ARG A 39 2.80 14.84 -20.04
C ARG A 39 1.52 15.08 -20.83
N ALA A 40 0.79 14.01 -21.13
CA ALA A 40 -0.50 14.10 -21.80
C ALA A 40 -1.61 14.58 -20.85
N GLY A 41 -1.44 14.33 -19.54
CA GLY A 41 -2.47 14.52 -18.55
C GLY A 41 -3.55 13.44 -18.63
N PHE A 42 -4.59 13.59 -17.81
CA PHE A 42 -5.73 12.70 -17.79
C PHE A 42 -6.98 13.47 -17.33
N SER A 43 -8.14 12.98 -17.72
CA SER A 43 -9.43 13.52 -17.31
C SER A 43 -10.06 12.71 -16.18
N PRO A 44 -11.08 13.25 -15.48
CA PRO A 44 -11.88 12.46 -14.54
C PRO A 44 -12.55 11.24 -15.18
N ASP A 45 -12.93 11.33 -16.46
CA ASP A 45 -13.55 10.21 -17.20
C ASP A 45 -12.54 9.09 -17.43
N ASP A 46 -11.26 9.40 -17.68
CA ASP A 46 -10.19 8.39 -17.78
C ASP A 46 -9.99 7.65 -16.44
N VAL A 47 -10.06 8.37 -15.33
CA VAL A 47 -9.99 7.77 -13.98
C VAL A 47 -11.21 6.87 -13.74
N ALA A 48 -12.41 7.33 -14.09
CA ALA A 48 -13.64 6.55 -13.95
C ALA A 48 -13.59 5.27 -14.80
N ALA A 49 -13.07 5.34 -16.03
CA ALA A 49 -12.89 4.20 -16.90
C ALA A 49 -11.90 3.16 -16.34
N GLN A 50 -10.94 3.59 -15.52
CA GLN A 50 -9.95 2.72 -14.88
C GLN A 50 -10.29 2.35 -13.42
N TRP A 51 -11.45 2.80 -12.90
CA TRP A 51 -11.78 2.71 -11.48
C TRP A 51 -11.73 1.27 -10.93
N GLN A 52 -12.21 0.29 -11.71
CA GLN A 52 -12.15 -1.11 -11.32
C GLN A 52 -10.71 -1.59 -11.09
N ARG A 53 -9.75 -1.18 -11.94
CA ARG A 53 -8.33 -1.54 -11.79
C ARG A 53 -7.67 -0.79 -10.64
N ILE A 54 -8.07 0.46 -10.39
CA ILE A 54 -7.60 1.23 -9.24
C ILE A 54 -8.02 0.56 -7.92
N CYS A 55 -9.22 -0.02 -7.89
CA CYS A 55 -9.76 -0.74 -6.75
C CYS A 55 -9.42 -2.25 -6.72
N ASP A 56 -8.64 -2.75 -7.68
CA ASP A 56 -8.24 -4.15 -7.72
C ASP A 56 -7.04 -4.39 -6.80
N PHE A 57 -7.19 -5.35 -5.90
CA PHE A 57 -6.18 -5.73 -4.92
C PHE A 57 -5.45 -7.03 -5.31
N ASP A 58 -5.73 -7.61 -6.48
CA ASP A 58 -4.90 -8.69 -6.98
C ASP A 58 -3.44 -8.25 -7.15
N GLY A 59 -2.51 -8.99 -6.55
CA GLY A 59 -1.09 -8.61 -6.50
C GLY A 59 -0.77 -7.34 -5.70
N ALA A 60 -1.64 -6.91 -4.78
CA ALA A 60 -1.46 -5.68 -4.00
C ALA A 60 -0.12 -5.61 -3.25
N ALA A 61 0.36 -4.38 -3.07
CA ALA A 61 1.58 -4.08 -2.36
C ALA A 61 1.32 -3.89 -0.85
N HIS A 62 2.35 -4.16 -0.05
CA HIS A 62 2.35 -3.95 1.40
C HIS A 62 3.51 -3.03 1.80
N PRO A 63 3.44 -1.72 1.46
CA PRO A 63 4.54 -0.81 1.69
C PRO A 63 4.85 -0.69 3.18
N ALA A 64 6.10 -0.97 3.57
CA ALA A 64 6.54 -0.87 4.96
C ALA A 64 6.96 0.57 5.36
N ASP A 65 7.28 1.40 4.37
CA ASP A 65 7.70 2.79 4.57
C ASP A 65 7.35 3.68 3.37
N ASN A 66 7.70 4.97 3.48
CA ASN A 66 7.45 5.97 2.45
C ASN A 66 8.19 5.69 1.14
N VAL A 67 9.39 5.09 1.19
CA VAL A 67 10.19 4.79 -0.01
C VAL A 67 9.51 3.66 -0.79
N GLU A 68 9.06 2.62 -0.10
CA GLU A 68 8.29 1.54 -0.73
C GLU A 68 6.96 2.01 -1.29
N ALA A 69 6.26 2.91 -0.59
CA ALA A 69 5.01 3.48 -1.08
C ALA A 69 5.18 4.25 -2.41
N LEU A 70 6.36 4.81 -2.68
CA LEU A 70 6.65 5.57 -3.91
C LEU A 70 7.05 4.71 -5.12
N LYS A 71 7.33 3.40 -4.93
CA LYS A 71 7.83 2.51 -5.99
C LYS A 71 6.99 2.55 -7.27
N GLU A 72 5.69 2.29 -7.17
CA GLU A 72 4.79 2.25 -8.34
C GLU A 72 4.66 3.61 -9.04
N MET A 73 4.65 4.70 -8.29
CA MET A 73 4.64 6.05 -8.85
C MET A 73 5.93 6.31 -9.66
N MET A 74 7.08 5.94 -9.10
CA MET A 74 8.37 6.09 -9.79
C MET A 74 8.46 5.21 -11.03
N ALA A 75 7.96 3.98 -10.98
CA ALA A 75 7.88 3.09 -12.15
C ALA A 75 7.04 3.70 -13.27
N ASN A 76 5.90 4.31 -12.93
CA ASN A 76 5.09 5.04 -13.91
C ASN A 76 5.84 6.23 -14.52
N LEU A 77 6.53 7.04 -13.71
CA LEU A 77 7.31 8.16 -14.23
C LEU A 77 8.43 7.70 -15.17
N GLN A 78 9.11 6.60 -14.86
CA GLN A 78 10.14 6.03 -15.73
C GLN A 78 9.60 5.57 -17.08
N GLN A 79 8.37 5.05 -17.13
CA GLN A 79 7.73 4.64 -18.38
C GLN A 79 7.55 5.81 -19.37
N TYR A 80 7.34 7.03 -18.84
CA TYR A 80 7.11 8.24 -19.65
C TYR A 80 8.31 9.20 -19.67
N ALA A 81 9.46 8.83 -19.09
CA ALA A 81 10.66 9.67 -19.01
C ALA A 81 11.65 9.48 -20.18
N LEU A 82 11.21 8.87 -21.29
CA LEU A 82 11.95 8.79 -22.55
C LEU A 82 11.23 9.58 -23.66
#